data_AF-A0A6C0HVH8-F1
#
_entry.id   AF-A0A6C0HVH8-F1
#
_cell.length_a   1.000
_cell.length_b   1.000
_cell.length_c   1.000
_cell.angle_alpha   90.00
_cell.angle_beta   90.00
_cell.angle_gamma   90.00
#
_symmetry.space_group_name_H-M   'P 1'
#
loop_
_entity.id
_entity.type
_entity.pdbx_description
1 polymer ?
#
loop_
_entity_poly.entity_id
_entity_poly.type
_entity_poly.pdbx_seq_one_letter_code
_entity_poly.pdbx_strand_id
1 'polypeptide(L)'
;MRQMNLTVNTKPPLITPSTDFIIPVTTSFPFAKRKFSSSTLASQTLQYHNSPIQTVASTTPVTNYTRNLRHVTQGTDETNKPKMLWGKPTWFLFHMIAEKMKPVYFLQNRMEILQIINTICINLPCPTCAEHAKAYIEKNRFFQIRNLDELKTMLFHFHNSVNARKNERIFLLHELSQYSQAIPANIVENFIKVFGRKSKNIRLLADDMHRQNITTQLKEWFQTHMDVFDGPVSTNP
;
A
#
# COMPACT_ATOMS: atom_id res chain seq x y z
N MET A 1 -6.53 -56.98 -34.43
CA MET A 1 -5.79 -55.88 -35.09
C MET A 1 -6.67 -54.64 -35.17
N ARG A 2 -6.36 -53.59 -34.39
CA ARG A 2 -6.49 -52.16 -34.71
C ARG A 2 -6.28 -51.35 -33.43
N GLN A 3 -5.07 -50.82 -33.28
CA GLN A 3 -4.75 -49.74 -32.36
C GLN A 3 -5.23 -48.42 -33.00
N MET A 4 -5.88 -47.56 -32.22
CA MET A 4 -6.11 -46.15 -32.58
C MET A 4 -5.37 -45.29 -31.57
N ASN A 5 -4.28 -44.68 -32.03
CA ASN A 5 -3.58 -43.60 -31.34
C ASN A 5 -4.28 -42.27 -31.66
N LEU A 6 -4.67 -41.52 -30.62
CA LEU A 6 -5.03 -40.11 -30.72
C LEU A 6 -4.13 -39.32 -29.77
N THR A 7 -3.03 -38.80 -30.30
CA THR A 7 -2.20 -37.77 -29.66
C THR A 7 -2.86 -36.41 -29.85
N VAL A 8 -3.41 -35.84 -28.78
CA VAL A 8 -3.85 -34.44 -28.72
C VAL A 8 -2.67 -33.60 -28.22
N ASN A 9 -2.17 -32.74 -29.10
CA ASN A 9 -1.09 -31.79 -28.83
C ASN A 9 -1.72 -30.42 -28.58
N THR A 10 -1.89 -30.02 -27.32
CA THR A 10 -2.38 -28.67 -26.94
C THR A 10 -1.21 -27.82 -26.47
N LYS A 11 -0.75 -26.95 -27.36
CA LYS A 11 0.17 -25.84 -27.05
C LYS A 11 -0.55 -24.84 -26.12
N PRO A 12 0.02 -24.43 -24.97
CA PRO A 12 -0.60 -23.45 -24.09
C PRO A 12 -0.59 -22.04 -24.72
N PRO A 13 -1.58 -21.20 -24.42
CA PRO A 13 -1.70 -19.87 -25.01
C PRO A 13 -0.66 -18.90 -24.45
N LEU A 14 -0.08 -18.09 -25.36
CA LEU A 14 0.77 -16.96 -25.03
C LEU A 14 -0.09 -15.89 -24.30
N ILE A 15 0.22 -15.64 -23.03
CA ILE A 15 -0.38 -14.54 -22.26
C ILE A 15 0.46 -13.28 -22.55
N THR A 16 -0.13 -12.32 -23.25
CA THR A 16 0.47 -10.99 -23.45
C THR A 16 0.33 -10.16 -22.16
N PRO A 17 1.39 -9.47 -21.70
CA PRO A 17 1.31 -8.63 -20.51
C PRO A 17 0.39 -7.41 -20.76
N SER A 18 -0.52 -7.15 -19.81
CA SER A 18 -1.40 -5.97 -19.82
C SER A 18 -0.59 -4.68 -19.72
N THR A 19 -0.92 -3.72 -20.58
CA THR A 19 -0.29 -2.41 -20.76
C THR A 19 -0.68 -1.36 -19.71
N ASP A 20 -1.36 -1.72 -18.63
CA ASP A 20 -1.94 -0.76 -17.67
C ASP A 20 -0.97 -0.22 -16.59
N PHE A 21 0.34 -0.43 -16.78
CA PHE A 21 1.36 -0.20 -15.74
C PHE A 21 2.21 1.07 -15.90
N ILE A 22 1.92 1.95 -16.86
CA ILE A 22 2.62 3.22 -16.98
C ILE A 22 1.85 4.31 -16.24
N ILE A 23 2.40 4.83 -15.14
CA ILE A 23 1.94 6.08 -14.54
C ILE A 23 2.41 7.22 -15.46
N PRO A 24 1.51 8.09 -15.98
CA PRO A 24 1.93 9.23 -16.77
C PRO A 24 2.74 10.20 -15.89
N VAL A 25 3.91 10.57 -16.39
CA VAL A 25 4.78 11.60 -15.80
C VAL A 25 4.08 12.95 -16.00
N THR A 26 3.43 13.46 -14.96
CA THR A 26 2.87 14.83 -14.98
C THR A 26 3.63 15.71 -14.00
N THR A 27 4.36 16.67 -14.57
CA THR A 27 4.85 17.95 -14.01
C THR A 27 5.22 17.92 -12.52
N SER A 28 6.53 17.81 -12.28
CA SER A 28 7.21 17.94 -10.99
C SER A 28 6.89 19.26 -10.30
N PHE A 29 6.48 19.21 -9.03
CA PHE A 29 6.61 20.36 -8.14
C PHE A 29 8.04 20.39 -7.57
N PRO A 30 8.70 21.56 -7.52
CA PRO A 30 10.09 21.63 -7.07
C PRO A 30 10.18 21.30 -5.59
N PHE A 31 10.99 20.29 -5.29
CA PHE A 31 11.49 20.01 -3.95
C PHE A 31 12.52 21.09 -3.60
N ALA A 32 12.06 22.23 -3.10
CA ALA A 32 12.96 23.29 -2.66
C ALA A 32 13.63 22.87 -1.34
N LYS A 33 14.98 22.76 -1.34
CA LYS A 33 15.78 22.65 -0.11
C LYS A 33 15.64 23.97 0.67
N ARG A 34 14.78 24.01 1.69
CA ARG A 34 14.87 25.08 2.69
C ARG A 34 15.96 24.72 3.68
N LYS A 35 16.95 25.61 3.82
CA LYS A 35 17.91 25.58 4.92
C LYS A 35 17.15 25.93 6.20
N PHE A 36 16.94 24.96 7.08
CA PHE A 36 16.54 25.22 8.45
C PHE A 36 17.77 25.10 9.34
N SER A 37 18.03 26.13 10.14
CA SER A 37 19.06 26.10 11.18
C SER A 37 18.75 25.00 12.18
N SER A 38 19.77 24.20 12.51
CA SER A 38 19.71 23.22 13.60
C SER A 38 19.37 23.90 14.91
N SER A 39 18.19 23.59 15.45
CA SER A 39 17.97 23.58 16.89
C SER A 39 17.41 22.22 17.27
N THR A 40 18.08 21.62 18.25
CA THR A 40 17.92 20.29 18.79
C THR A 40 16.46 19.99 19.16
N LEU A 41 15.83 19.02 18.49
CA LEU A 41 14.56 18.42 18.93
C LEU A 41 14.84 16.99 19.38
N ALA A 42 14.96 16.85 20.69
CA ALA A 42 15.04 15.59 21.38
C ALA A 42 13.85 14.68 21.02
N SER A 43 14.13 13.39 20.93
CA SER A 43 13.24 12.28 20.66
C SER A 43 11.88 12.42 21.34
N GLN A 44 10.85 12.80 20.59
CA GLN A 44 9.47 12.64 21.03
C GLN A 44 8.97 11.28 20.56
N THR A 45 9.03 10.32 21.47
CA THR A 45 8.40 9.01 21.32
C THR A 45 6.90 9.20 21.08
N LEU A 46 6.39 8.67 19.97
CA LEU A 46 4.95 8.66 19.65
C LEU A 46 4.20 7.90 20.76
N GLN A 47 3.53 8.62 21.66
CA GLN A 47 2.73 7.99 22.71
C GLN A 47 1.34 7.60 22.17
N TYR A 48 0.98 6.33 22.36
CA TYR A 48 -0.24 5.70 21.87
C TYR A 48 -1.26 5.60 23.02
N HIS A 49 -2.43 6.22 22.88
CA HIS A 49 -3.54 6.08 23.83
C HIS A 49 -4.58 5.09 23.30
N ASN A 50 -4.82 4.01 24.04
CA ASN A 50 -5.92 3.07 23.81
C ASN A 50 -7.17 3.54 24.57
N SER A 51 -8.28 3.73 23.86
CA SER A 51 -9.62 3.86 24.46
C SER A 51 -10.46 2.60 24.20
N PRO A 52 -11.25 2.11 25.17
CA PRO A 52 -12.03 0.89 25.02
C PRO A 52 -13.31 1.09 24.17
N ILE A 53 -13.61 0.10 23.31
CA ILE A 53 -14.79 0.03 22.45
C ILE A 53 -16.00 -0.44 23.28
N GLN A 54 -17.11 0.30 23.22
CA GLN A 54 -18.41 -0.14 23.75
C GLN A 54 -19.16 -0.97 22.70
N THR A 55 -19.50 -2.21 23.05
CA THR A 55 -20.33 -3.13 22.25
C THR A 55 -21.82 -2.82 22.43
N VAL A 56 -22.53 -2.57 21.33
CA VAL A 56 -24.00 -2.60 21.29
C VAL A 56 -24.48 -3.81 20.47
N ALA A 57 -25.27 -4.67 21.10
CA ALA A 57 -25.95 -5.78 20.46
C ALA A 57 -27.14 -5.27 19.63
N SER A 58 -27.32 -5.77 18.41
CA SER A 58 -28.49 -5.46 17.59
C SER A 58 -29.11 -6.76 17.09
N THR A 59 -30.27 -7.09 17.66
CA THR A 59 -31.18 -8.14 17.19
C THR A 59 -32.02 -7.58 16.04
N THR A 60 -32.03 -8.27 14.89
CA THR A 60 -33.06 -8.06 13.87
C THR A 60 -33.64 -9.39 13.41
N PRO A 61 -34.93 -9.45 13.02
CA PRO A 61 -35.62 -10.70 12.72
C PRO A 61 -35.37 -11.17 11.28
N VAL A 62 -35.22 -12.48 11.11
CA VAL A 62 -35.09 -13.16 9.81
C VAL A 62 -36.45 -13.19 9.12
N THR A 63 -36.57 -12.57 7.95
CA THR A 63 -37.70 -12.76 7.02
C THR A 63 -37.26 -13.60 5.83
N ASN A 64 -38.01 -14.68 5.57
CA ASN A 64 -37.76 -15.63 4.48
C ASN A 64 -38.25 -15.06 3.15
N TYR A 65 -37.36 -14.95 2.15
CA TYR A 65 -37.74 -14.62 0.77
C TYR A 65 -37.62 -15.85 -0.12
N THR A 66 -38.76 -16.28 -0.66
CA THR A 66 -38.85 -17.34 -1.66
C THR A 66 -38.91 -16.75 -3.07
N ARG A 67 -37.97 -17.22 -3.91
CA ARG A 67 -38.01 -17.45 -5.37
C ARG A 67 -38.34 -16.28 -6.32
N ASN A 68 -37.37 -15.96 -7.18
CA ASN A 68 -37.53 -16.06 -8.64
C ASN A 68 -36.17 -15.97 -9.34
N LEU A 69 -35.67 -17.11 -9.84
CA LEU A 69 -34.61 -17.12 -10.85
C LEU A 69 -35.23 -16.74 -12.18
N ARG A 70 -34.85 -15.59 -12.72
CA ARG A 70 -34.88 -15.33 -14.16
C ARG A 70 -33.45 -15.07 -14.61
N HIS A 71 -33.00 -15.91 -15.53
CA HIS A 71 -31.75 -15.76 -16.24
C HIS A 71 -31.91 -14.56 -17.19
N VAL A 72 -31.20 -13.47 -16.93
CA VAL A 72 -31.02 -12.36 -17.86
C VAL A 72 -29.54 -12.01 -17.90
N THR A 73 -29.06 -11.91 -19.13
CA THR A 73 -27.67 -11.85 -19.57
C THR A 73 -27.09 -10.43 -19.42
N GLN A 74 -25.79 -10.39 -19.07
CA GLN A 74 -24.79 -9.33 -19.31
C GLN A 74 -24.86 -7.97 -18.58
N GLY A 75 -23.69 -7.58 -18.06
CA GLY A 75 -23.24 -6.19 -17.97
C GLY A 75 -23.27 -5.54 -16.59
N THR A 76 -22.48 -6.00 -15.62
CA THR A 76 -22.17 -5.15 -14.48
C THR A 76 -21.16 -4.09 -14.92
N ASP A 77 -21.68 -2.90 -15.20
CA ASP A 77 -20.93 -1.66 -15.35
C ASP A 77 -19.98 -1.46 -14.14
N GLU A 78 -18.69 -1.76 -14.32
CA GLU A 78 -17.65 -1.55 -13.30
C GLU A 78 -17.30 -0.07 -13.09
N THR A 79 -17.85 0.85 -13.89
CA THR A 79 -17.37 2.24 -13.94
C THR A 79 -17.83 3.12 -12.77
N ASN A 80 -18.69 2.62 -11.88
CA ASN A 80 -19.34 3.45 -10.85
C ASN A 80 -18.83 3.23 -9.41
N LYS A 81 -17.78 2.43 -9.19
CA LYS A 81 -17.17 2.32 -7.85
C LYS A 81 -16.23 3.50 -7.59
N PRO A 82 -16.34 4.22 -6.46
CA PRO A 82 -15.42 5.29 -6.13
C PRO A 82 -13.99 4.75 -6.06
N LYS A 83 -13.14 5.27 -6.95
CA LYS A 83 -11.76 4.82 -7.09
C LYS A 83 -10.96 5.18 -5.84
N MET A 84 -10.45 4.19 -5.13
CA MET A 84 -9.57 4.38 -3.97
C MET A 84 -8.20 4.93 -4.43
N LEU A 85 -8.07 6.26 -4.41
CA LEU A 85 -6.90 6.95 -4.99
C LEU A 85 -5.60 6.71 -4.21
N TRP A 86 -5.68 6.34 -2.93
CA TRP A 86 -4.52 6.17 -2.06
C TRP A 86 -3.95 4.74 -2.06
N GLY A 87 -4.74 3.72 -2.36
CA GLY A 87 -4.32 2.32 -2.19
C GLY A 87 -3.14 1.90 -3.07
N LYS A 88 -3.23 2.15 -4.39
CA LYS A 88 -2.12 1.84 -5.32
C LYS A 88 -0.85 2.62 -4.94
N PRO A 89 -0.89 3.94 -4.68
CA PRO A 89 0.27 4.70 -4.21
C PRO A 89 0.88 4.17 -2.90
N THR A 90 0.07 3.75 -1.92
CA THR A 90 0.57 3.13 -0.68
C THR A 90 1.34 1.84 -0.94
N TRP A 91 0.81 0.93 -1.77
CA TRP A 91 1.53 -0.30 -2.12
C TRP A 91 2.81 -0.04 -2.89
N PHE A 92 2.79 0.92 -3.82
CA PHE A 92 4.00 1.33 -4.54
C PHE A 92 5.06 1.87 -3.59
N LEU A 93 4.69 2.67 -2.60
CA LEU A 93 5.63 3.14 -1.59
C LEU A 93 6.25 1.97 -0.81
N PHE A 94 5.43 1.05 -0.29
CA PHE A 94 5.94 -0.08 0.50
C PHE A 94 6.91 -0.96 -0.28
N HIS A 95 6.54 -1.35 -1.50
CA HIS A 95 7.42 -2.17 -2.32
C HIS A 95 8.65 -1.40 -2.81
N MET A 96 8.55 -0.10 -3.09
CA MET A 96 9.72 0.75 -3.38
C MET A 96 10.69 0.79 -2.20
N ILE A 97 10.19 0.96 -0.96
CA ILE A 97 11.05 0.95 0.23
C ILE A 97 11.84 -0.37 0.31
N ALA A 98 11.16 -1.51 0.16
CA ALA A 98 11.80 -2.82 0.25
C ALA A 98 12.76 -3.14 -0.91
N GLU A 99 12.54 -2.54 -2.09
CA GLU A 99 13.34 -2.77 -3.28
C GLU A 99 14.54 -1.83 -3.41
N LYS A 100 14.35 -0.55 -3.10
CA LYS A 100 15.32 0.52 -3.41
C LYS A 100 16.17 0.91 -2.22
N MET A 101 15.79 0.58 -1.00
CA MET A 101 16.59 0.96 0.17
C MET A 101 17.93 0.24 0.19
N LYS A 102 19.01 0.95 0.55
CA LYS A 102 20.33 0.36 0.73
C LYS A 102 20.34 -0.58 1.94
N PRO A 103 20.84 -1.84 1.82
CA PRO A 103 20.81 -2.81 2.91
C PRO A 103 21.48 -2.34 4.21
N VAL A 104 22.61 -1.65 4.11
CA VAL A 104 23.34 -1.10 5.27
C VAL A 104 22.47 -0.11 6.06
N TYR A 105 21.74 0.75 5.35
CA TYR A 105 20.87 1.73 5.97
C TYR A 105 19.66 1.07 6.65
N PHE A 106 19.06 0.05 6.01
CA PHE A 106 17.97 -0.71 6.62
C PHE A 106 18.39 -1.35 7.93
N LEU A 107 19.60 -1.93 8.01
CA LEU A 107 20.10 -2.55 9.23
C LEU A 107 20.28 -1.53 10.37
N GLN A 108 20.77 -0.33 10.05
CA GLN A 108 20.99 0.75 11.03
C GLN A 108 19.68 1.36 11.53
N ASN A 109 18.68 1.51 10.66
CA ASN A 109 17.43 2.23 10.95
C ASN A 109 16.20 1.32 10.94
N ARG A 110 16.41 0.01 11.11
CA ARG A 110 15.39 -1.04 10.94
C ARG A 110 14.09 -0.73 11.66
N MET A 111 14.17 -0.39 12.94
CA MET A 111 12.99 -0.12 13.75
C MET A 111 12.21 1.10 13.26
N GLU A 112 12.90 2.15 12.86
CA GLU A 112 12.29 3.36 12.31
C GLU A 112 11.55 3.07 11.00
N ILE A 113 12.18 2.31 10.08
CA ILE A 113 11.54 1.92 8.81
C ILE A 113 10.29 1.08 9.04
N LEU A 114 10.35 0.10 9.94
CA LEU A 114 9.19 -0.70 10.30
C LEU A 114 8.11 0.16 10.97
N GLN A 115 8.49 1.10 11.85
CA GLN A 115 7.54 2.04 12.45
C GLN A 115 6.86 2.94 11.41
N ILE A 116 7.56 3.39 10.37
CA ILE A 116 6.98 4.16 9.26
C ILE A 116 5.89 3.33 8.55
N ILE A 117 6.21 2.09 8.17
CA ILE A 117 5.25 1.20 7.48
C ILE A 117 4.06 0.90 8.37
N ASN A 118 4.28 0.59 9.65
CA ASN A 118 3.20 0.36 10.62
C ASN A 118 2.32 1.61 10.82
N THR A 119 2.93 2.79 10.95
CA THR A 119 2.21 4.06 11.11
C THR A 119 1.30 4.31 9.90
N ILE A 120 1.77 4.03 8.69
CA ILE A 120 0.92 4.13 7.49
C ILE A 120 -0.23 3.11 7.55
N CYS A 121 0.03 1.87 7.93
CA CYS A 121 -0.97 0.80 8.01
C CYS A 121 -2.11 1.11 9.00
N ILE A 122 -1.78 1.61 10.20
CA ILE A 122 -2.81 1.89 11.23
C ILE A 122 -3.55 3.22 11.00
N ASN A 123 -3.10 4.02 10.02
CA ASN A 123 -3.68 5.33 9.69
C ASN A 123 -4.17 5.41 8.23
N LEU A 124 -4.48 4.27 7.60
CA LEU A 124 -5.04 4.26 6.25
C LEU A 124 -6.33 5.11 6.19
N PRO A 125 -6.61 5.84 5.09
CA PRO A 125 -7.86 6.61 4.89
C PRO A 125 -9.12 5.75 4.69
N CYS A 126 -9.25 4.67 5.48
CA CYS A 126 -10.31 3.67 5.48
C CYS A 126 -10.20 2.89 6.81
N PRO A 127 -11.11 3.11 7.78
CA PRO A 127 -11.02 2.47 9.11
C PRO A 127 -10.94 0.94 9.04
N THR A 128 -11.80 0.32 8.23
CA THR A 128 -11.79 -1.14 8.00
C THR A 128 -10.48 -1.62 7.38
N CYS A 129 -9.87 -0.83 6.50
CA CYS A 129 -8.58 -1.18 5.90
C CYS A 129 -7.46 -1.09 6.94
N ALA A 130 -7.48 -0.07 7.80
CA ALA A 130 -6.51 0.10 8.87
C ALA A 130 -6.61 -1.02 9.92
N GLU A 131 -7.82 -1.43 10.29
CA GLU A 131 -8.06 -2.55 11.20
C GLU A 131 -7.51 -3.87 10.65
N HIS A 132 -7.85 -4.19 9.38
CA HIS A 132 -7.30 -5.37 8.72
C HIS A 132 -5.78 -5.34 8.61
N ALA A 133 -5.19 -4.17 8.35
CA ALA A 133 -3.74 -4.01 8.25
C ALA A 133 -3.07 -4.21 9.62
N LYS A 134 -3.62 -3.61 10.68
CA LYS A 134 -3.15 -3.78 12.06
C LYS A 134 -3.15 -5.25 12.47
N ALA A 135 -4.26 -5.95 12.27
CA ALA A 135 -4.36 -7.38 12.58
C ALA A 135 -3.34 -8.23 11.82
N TYR A 136 -3.07 -7.89 10.55
CA TYR A 136 -2.06 -8.59 9.76
C TYR A 136 -0.64 -8.35 10.31
N ILE A 137 -0.30 -7.10 10.61
CA ILE A 137 1.02 -6.70 11.15
C ILE A 137 1.30 -7.41 12.49
N GLU A 138 0.31 -7.43 13.39
CA GLU A 138 0.40 -8.09 14.70
C GLU A 138 0.59 -9.60 14.54
N LYS A 139 -0.24 -10.25 13.72
CA LYS A 139 -0.18 -11.71 13.50
C LYS A 139 1.15 -12.17 12.92
N ASN A 140 1.74 -11.40 12.01
CA ASN A 140 2.94 -11.80 11.27
C ASN A 140 4.25 -11.37 11.94
N ARG A 141 4.20 -10.92 13.21
CA ARG A 141 5.39 -10.52 13.99
C ARG A 141 6.27 -9.53 13.23
N PHE A 142 5.65 -8.55 12.56
CA PHE A 142 6.29 -7.63 11.61
C PHE A 142 7.58 -6.97 12.14
N PHE A 143 7.64 -6.62 13.42
CA PHE A 143 8.83 -6.02 14.04
C PHE A 143 10.03 -6.97 14.21
N GLN A 144 9.90 -8.24 13.82
CA GLN A 144 10.99 -9.23 13.85
C GLN A 144 11.75 -9.35 12.53
N ILE A 145 11.30 -8.67 11.48
CA ILE A 145 11.99 -8.60 10.18
C ILE A 145 13.41 -8.09 10.39
N ARG A 146 14.40 -8.77 9.80
CA ARG A 146 15.83 -8.52 10.02
C ARG A 146 16.54 -7.88 8.83
N ASN A 147 16.06 -8.10 7.62
CA ASN A 147 16.68 -7.64 6.38
C ASN A 147 15.60 -7.27 5.33
N LEU A 148 16.06 -6.69 4.21
CA LEU A 148 15.18 -6.23 3.13
C LEU A 148 14.47 -7.38 2.40
N ASP A 149 15.07 -8.57 2.31
CA ASP A 149 14.43 -9.72 1.66
C ASP A 149 13.25 -10.25 2.48
N GLU A 150 13.39 -10.29 3.81
CA GLU A 150 12.30 -10.57 4.73
C GLU A 150 11.20 -9.51 4.64
N LEU A 151 11.57 -8.22 4.56
CA LEU A 151 10.60 -7.13 4.37
C LEU A 151 9.83 -7.29 3.06
N LYS A 152 10.54 -7.54 1.95
CA LYS A 152 9.99 -7.73 0.62
C LYS A 152 9.03 -8.91 0.58
N THR A 153 9.43 -10.04 1.17
CA THR A 153 8.62 -11.26 1.28
C THR A 153 7.36 -11.03 2.10
N MET A 154 7.49 -10.38 3.27
CA MET A 154 6.33 -10.08 4.12
C MET A 154 5.34 -9.15 3.41
N LEU A 155 5.82 -8.08 2.75
CA LEU A 155 4.97 -7.15 2.01
C LEU A 155 4.27 -7.82 0.82
N PHE A 156 4.97 -8.71 0.11
CA PHE A 156 4.39 -9.52 -0.97
C PHE A 156 3.22 -10.38 -0.47
N HIS A 157 3.43 -11.14 0.61
CA HIS A 157 2.37 -11.96 1.21
C HIS A 157 1.23 -11.09 1.76
N PHE A 158 1.55 -9.94 2.34
CA PHE A 158 0.55 -9.01 2.84
C PHE A 158 -0.35 -8.51 1.72
N HIS A 159 0.24 -7.99 0.64
CA HIS A 159 -0.52 -7.51 -0.52
C HIS A 159 -1.39 -8.62 -1.12
N ASN A 160 -0.84 -9.83 -1.28
CA ASN A 160 -1.62 -10.97 -1.78
C ASN A 160 -2.74 -11.42 -0.84
N SER A 161 -2.57 -11.32 0.47
CA SER A 161 -3.66 -11.58 1.42
C SER A 161 -4.81 -10.58 1.27
N VAL A 162 -4.48 -9.31 0.97
CA VAL A 162 -5.48 -8.26 0.68
C VAL A 162 -6.16 -8.54 -0.66
N ASN A 163 -5.41 -8.91 -1.69
CA ASN A 163 -5.97 -9.26 -3.00
C ASN A 163 -6.91 -10.46 -2.90
N ALA A 164 -6.51 -11.53 -2.20
CA ALA A 164 -7.36 -12.69 -1.96
C ALA A 164 -8.67 -12.32 -1.27
N ARG A 165 -8.63 -11.50 -0.21
CA ARG A 165 -9.83 -11.04 0.50
C ARG A 165 -10.75 -10.18 -0.37
N LYS A 166 -10.17 -9.40 -1.29
CA LYS A 166 -10.91 -8.55 -2.23
C LYS A 166 -11.34 -9.28 -3.51
N ASN A 167 -11.01 -10.57 -3.64
CA ASN A 167 -11.19 -11.34 -4.87
C ASN A 167 -10.53 -10.69 -6.10
N GLU A 168 -9.33 -10.14 -5.89
CA GLU A 168 -8.47 -9.52 -6.91
C GLU A 168 -7.39 -10.50 -7.35
N ARG A 169 -6.72 -10.19 -8.46
CA ARG A 169 -5.60 -10.98 -8.98
C ARG A 169 -4.49 -11.14 -7.93
N ILE A 170 -4.04 -12.39 -7.73
CA ILE A 170 -2.84 -12.69 -6.95
C ILE A 170 -1.59 -12.30 -7.74
N PHE A 171 -0.74 -11.52 -7.11
CA PHE A 171 0.53 -11.07 -7.63
C PHE A 171 1.58 -12.20 -7.55
N LEU A 172 2.35 -12.38 -8.62
CA LEU A 172 3.38 -13.40 -8.73
C LEU A 172 4.74 -12.83 -8.31
N LEU A 173 5.63 -13.69 -7.81
CA LEU A 173 6.91 -13.24 -7.27
C LEU A 173 7.78 -12.51 -8.30
N HIS A 174 7.80 -12.97 -9.55
CA HIS A 174 8.58 -12.33 -10.62
C HIS A 174 8.09 -10.92 -10.97
N GLU A 175 6.85 -10.58 -10.64
CA GLU A 175 6.29 -9.25 -10.91
C GLU A 175 6.88 -8.20 -9.97
N LEU A 176 7.52 -8.59 -8.86
CA LEU A 176 8.26 -7.65 -7.99
C LEU A 176 9.39 -6.92 -8.74
N SER A 177 9.89 -7.50 -9.83
CA SER A 177 10.91 -6.88 -10.68
C SER A 177 10.47 -5.52 -11.24
N GLN A 178 9.16 -5.25 -11.32
CA GLN A 178 8.65 -3.94 -11.74
C GLN A 178 9.11 -2.79 -10.83
N TYR A 179 9.42 -3.06 -9.56
CA TYR A 179 9.87 -2.04 -8.62
C TYR A 179 11.34 -1.68 -8.80
N SER A 180 12.12 -2.44 -9.57
CA SER A 180 13.55 -2.12 -9.80
C SER A 180 13.73 -0.77 -10.52
N GLN A 181 12.77 -0.41 -11.37
CA GLN A 181 12.70 0.85 -12.12
C GLN A 181 11.99 1.97 -11.36
N ALA A 182 11.64 1.76 -10.09
CA ALA A 182 10.99 2.77 -9.27
C ALA A 182 11.88 4.01 -9.11
N ILE A 183 11.28 5.20 -9.24
CA ILE A 183 11.89 6.49 -8.93
C ILE A 183 11.35 6.92 -7.56
N PRO A 184 12.15 6.82 -6.47
CA PRO A 184 11.68 7.07 -5.10
C PRO A 184 11.00 8.43 -4.93
N ALA A 185 11.57 9.50 -5.49
CA ALA A 185 11.04 10.86 -5.39
C ALA A 185 9.59 10.97 -5.89
N ASN A 186 9.31 10.42 -7.08
CA ASN A 186 7.97 10.46 -7.69
C ASN A 186 6.94 9.65 -6.88
N ILE A 187 7.36 8.50 -6.36
CA ILE A 187 6.50 7.62 -5.56
C ILE A 187 6.14 8.28 -4.23
N VAL A 188 7.14 8.84 -3.54
CA VAL A 188 6.95 9.58 -2.29
C VAL A 188 6.05 10.79 -2.52
N GLU A 189 6.31 11.61 -3.53
CA GLU A 189 5.48 12.78 -3.83
C GLU A 189 4.01 12.40 -4.07
N ASN A 190 3.78 11.39 -4.92
CA ASN A 190 2.45 10.92 -5.22
C ASN A 190 1.75 10.35 -3.96
N PHE A 191 2.47 9.54 -3.16
CA PHE A 191 1.95 9.00 -1.91
C PHE A 191 1.55 10.11 -0.94
N ILE A 192 2.42 11.08 -0.67
CA ILE A 192 2.15 12.20 0.24
C ILE A 192 0.92 12.98 -0.23
N LYS A 193 0.82 13.26 -1.54
CA LYS A 193 -0.31 13.99 -2.13
C LYS A 193 -1.65 13.28 -1.97
N VAL A 194 -1.70 11.95 -2.15
CA VAL A 194 -2.96 11.19 -2.13
C VAL A 194 -3.35 10.72 -0.73
N PHE A 195 -2.38 10.36 0.11
CA PHE A 195 -2.59 9.92 1.49
C PHE A 195 -3.06 11.09 2.36
N GLY A 196 -2.48 12.27 2.17
CA GLY A 196 -2.87 13.51 2.82
C GLY A 196 -4.15 14.16 2.27
N ARG A 197 -4.91 13.54 1.36
CA ARG A 197 -6.18 14.16 0.92
C ARG A 197 -7.20 14.15 2.04
N LYS A 198 -7.79 15.30 2.35
CA LYS A 198 -8.88 15.41 3.31
C LYS A 198 -10.15 14.73 2.77
N SER A 199 -10.90 14.11 3.66
CA SER A 199 -12.23 13.63 3.35
C SER A 199 -13.18 14.82 3.15
N LYS A 200 -14.27 14.63 2.41
CA LYS A 200 -15.38 15.60 2.36
C LYS A 200 -16.37 15.42 3.52
N ASN A 201 -16.08 14.51 4.45
CA ASN A 201 -16.97 14.14 5.54
C ASN A 201 -16.53 14.84 6.84
N ILE A 202 -17.35 15.78 7.31
CA ILE A 202 -17.09 16.55 8.54
C ILE A 202 -16.87 15.64 9.77
N ARG A 203 -17.47 14.44 9.80
CA ARG A 203 -17.30 13.48 10.90
C ARG A 203 -15.90 12.88 10.97
N LEU A 204 -15.12 12.97 9.90
CA LEU A 204 -13.76 12.45 9.81
C LEU A 204 -12.71 13.58 9.93
N LEU A 205 -13.10 14.78 10.36
CA LEU A 205 -12.19 15.92 10.44
C LEU A 205 -11.01 15.66 11.39
N ALA A 206 -11.26 15.03 12.55
CA ALA A 206 -10.21 14.68 13.50
C ALA A 206 -9.20 13.68 12.88
N ASP A 207 -9.70 12.65 12.20
CA ASP A 207 -8.86 11.67 11.48
C ASP A 207 -8.08 12.32 10.35
N ASP A 208 -8.69 13.27 9.64
CA ASP A 208 -8.04 14.07 8.60
C ASP A 208 -6.91 14.91 9.16
N MET A 209 -7.10 15.58 10.30
CA MET A 209 -6.07 16.35 10.99
C MET A 209 -4.93 15.45 11.47
N HIS A 210 -5.24 14.31 12.09
CA HIS A 210 -4.24 13.35 12.53
C HIS A 210 -3.40 12.84 11.36
N ARG A 211 -4.05 12.49 10.25
CA ARG A 211 -3.37 12.05 9.03
C ARG A 211 -2.57 13.16 8.35
N GLN A 212 -2.99 14.43 8.43
CA GLN A 212 -2.15 15.55 7.98
C GLN A 212 -0.85 15.60 8.76
N ASN A 213 -0.91 15.49 10.09
CA ASN A 213 0.29 15.51 10.93
C ASN A 213 1.25 14.36 10.56
N ILE A 214 0.72 13.15 10.39
CA ILE A 214 1.49 12.00 9.92
C ILE A 214 2.10 12.27 8.54
N THR A 215 1.32 12.81 7.61
CA THR A 215 1.78 13.09 6.25
C THR A 215 2.92 14.12 6.25
N THR A 216 2.87 15.13 7.13
CA THR A 216 3.96 16.09 7.32
C THR A 216 5.23 15.41 7.83
N GLN A 217 5.12 14.60 8.88
CA GLN A 217 6.26 13.87 9.44
C GLN A 217 6.88 12.90 8.43
N LEU A 218 6.05 12.13 7.71
CA LEU A 218 6.50 11.23 6.66
C LEU A 218 7.19 12.00 5.53
N LYS A 219 6.61 13.12 5.11
CA LYS A 219 7.22 13.97 4.09
C LYS A 219 8.62 14.36 4.54
N GLU A 220 8.76 15.03 5.69
CA GLU A 220 10.04 15.47 6.25
C GLU A 220 11.06 14.34 6.31
N TRP A 221 10.66 13.17 6.80
CA TRP A 221 11.53 12.00 6.87
C TRP A 221 12.06 11.58 5.48
N PHE A 222 11.19 11.43 4.49
CA PHE A 222 11.64 11.09 3.13
C PHE A 222 12.48 12.21 2.51
N GLN A 223 12.23 13.47 2.89
CA GLN A 223 13.00 14.58 2.37
C GLN A 223 14.46 14.53 2.81
N THR A 224 14.70 14.14 4.05
CA THR A 224 16.05 14.07 4.65
C THR A 224 16.78 12.76 4.35
N HIS A 225 16.07 11.72 3.94
CA HIS A 225 16.64 10.38 3.70
C HIS A 225 16.49 9.89 2.25
N MET A 226 16.37 10.80 1.27
CA MET A 226 16.21 10.38 -0.13
C MET A 226 17.45 9.65 -0.68
N ASP A 227 18.63 9.95 -0.13
CA ASP A 227 19.93 9.37 -0.51
C ASP A 227 20.11 7.91 -0.06
N VAL A 228 19.23 7.41 0.82
CA VAL A 228 19.26 6.02 1.31
C VAL A 228 18.60 5.05 0.33
N PHE A 229 17.95 5.57 -0.71
CA PHE A 229 17.34 4.82 -1.79
C PHE A 229 18.21 4.87 -3.06
N ASP A 230 18.33 3.73 -3.72
CA ASP A 230 18.95 3.62 -5.03
C ASP A 230 18.02 4.16 -6.12
N GLY A 231 18.60 4.66 -7.21
CA GLY A 231 17.89 5.24 -8.35
C GLY A 231 18.35 6.67 -8.66
N PRO A 232 17.86 7.27 -9.75
CA PRO A 232 18.17 8.65 -10.04
C PRO A 232 17.63 9.52 -8.90
N VAL A 233 18.54 10.14 -8.15
CA VAL A 233 18.19 11.27 -7.31
C VAL A 233 17.53 12.28 -8.24
N SER A 234 16.37 12.81 -7.85
CA SER A 234 15.74 13.91 -8.60
C SER A 234 16.74 15.08 -8.63
N THR A 235 17.59 15.11 -9.65
CA THR A 235 18.48 16.22 -9.96
C THR A 235 17.61 17.32 -10.51
N ASN A 236 17.01 18.11 -9.63
CA ASN A 236 16.60 19.44 -10.04
C ASN A 236 17.77 20.40 -9.77
N PRO A 237 18.23 21.14 -10.80
CA PRO A 237 19.16 22.26 -10.61
C PRO A 237 18.58 23.35 -9.71
#